data_AF-A0A2J8GJA6-F1
#
_entry.id   AF-A0A2J8GJA6-F1
#
_cell.length_a   1.000
_cell.length_b   1.000
_cell.length_c   1.000
_cell.angle_alpha   90.00
_cell.angle_beta   90.00
_cell.angle_gamma   90.00
#
_symmetry.space_group_name_H-M   'P 1'
#
loop_
_entity.id
_entity.type
_entity.pdbx_description
1 polymer ?
#
loop_
_entity_poly.entity_id
_entity_poly.type
_entity_poly.pdbx_seq_one_letter_code
_entity_poly.pdbx_strand_id
1 'polypeptide(L)'
;MTDRDHDEDLWQEFDRLPPAGPDRVRGLPGGQPQGFGFRTGVRSARVALGFAVYALALGTVLVLTGAAVFISQGRWLLLGLMVLIEAVFVFAFSWLARQAHNRRSTQ
;
A
#
# COMPACT_ATOMS: atom_id res chain seq x y z
N MET A 1 49.70 -8.57 3.94
CA MET A 1 50.12 -7.75 2.78
C MET A 1 49.99 -8.66 1.58
N THR A 2 49.05 -8.51 0.66
CA THR A 2 48.40 -7.31 0.14
C THR A 2 46.96 -7.63 -0.28
N ASP A 3 46.07 -6.88 0.35
CA ASP A 3 44.71 -6.58 -0.08
C ASP A 3 44.79 -5.44 -1.13
N ARG A 4 43.82 -5.36 -2.04
CA ARG A 4 43.61 -4.33 -3.11
C ARG A 4 44.33 -4.57 -4.44
N ASP A 5 43.55 -5.01 -5.44
CA ASP A 5 43.71 -4.68 -6.87
C ASP A 5 42.52 -5.19 -7.73
N HIS A 6 41.44 -5.71 -7.14
CA HIS A 6 40.24 -6.16 -7.87
C HIS A 6 39.08 -5.17 -7.89
N ASP A 7 39.16 -4.07 -7.14
CA ASP A 7 38.08 -3.08 -7.07
C ASP A 7 38.17 -1.99 -8.15
N GLU A 8 39.34 -1.74 -8.74
CA GLU A 8 39.53 -0.68 -9.75
C GLU A 8 39.11 -1.10 -11.17
N ASP A 9 39.12 -2.39 -11.51
CA ASP A 9 38.83 -2.87 -12.88
C ASP A 9 37.34 -2.96 -13.20
N LEU A 10 36.49 -3.26 -12.21
CA LEU A 10 35.05 -3.50 -12.43
C LEU A 10 34.31 -2.23 -12.90
N TRP A 11 34.73 -1.07 -12.39
CA TRP A 11 34.13 0.21 -12.76
C TRP A 11 34.59 0.68 -14.14
N GLN A 12 35.85 0.43 -14.51
CA GLN A 12 36.34 0.75 -15.86
C GLN A 12 35.72 -0.16 -16.93
N GLU A 13 35.40 -1.41 -16.59
CA GLU A 13 34.67 -2.31 -17.48
C GLU A 13 33.22 -1.84 -17.68
N PHE A 14 32.58 -1.35 -16.62
CA PHE A 14 31.23 -0.78 -16.68
C PHE A 14 31.14 0.47 -17.55
N ASP A 15 32.10 1.39 -17.43
CA ASP A 15 32.15 2.63 -18.23
C ASP A 15 32.40 2.37 -19.73
N ARG A 16 32.96 1.20 -20.07
CA ARG A 16 33.18 0.77 -21.47
C ARG A 16 31.98 0.05 -22.06
N LEU A 17 30.95 -0.26 -21.27
CA LEU A 17 29.74 -0.88 -21.79
C LEU A 17 29.01 0.12 -22.71
N PRO A 18 28.57 -0.32 -23.91
CA PRO A 18 27.75 0.51 -24.77
C PRO A 18 26.44 0.89 -24.03
N PRO A 19 25.86 2.07 -24.31
CA PRO A 19 24.61 2.48 -23.67
C PRO A 19 23.57 1.36 -23.85
N ALA A 20 22.89 1.01 -22.76
CA ALA A 20 21.88 -0.03 -22.74
C ALA A 20 20.97 0.16 -23.97
N GLY A 21 20.94 -0.87 -24.83
CA GLY A 21 20.18 -0.81 -26.08
C GLY A 21 18.72 -0.42 -25.82
N PRO A 22 18.00 0.05 -26.85
CA PRO A 22 16.60 0.46 -26.69
C PRO A 22 15.82 -0.62 -25.93
N ASP A 23 15.14 -0.21 -24.86
CA ASP A 23 14.38 -1.02 -23.89
C ASP A 23 13.15 -1.76 -24.51
N ARG A 24 13.21 -2.02 -25.81
CA ARG A 24 12.21 -2.68 -26.62
C ARG A 24 12.78 -3.97 -27.16
N VAL A 25 12.44 -5.07 -26.50
CA VAL A 25 12.62 -6.41 -27.05
C VAL A 25 11.88 -6.47 -28.39
N ARG A 26 12.61 -6.73 -29.48
CA ARG A 26 12.07 -6.78 -30.85
C ARG A 26 11.02 -7.88 -30.92
N GLY A 27 9.75 -7.52 -31.14
CA GLY A 27 8.64 -8.46 -31.29
C GLY A 27 7.54 -8.38 -30.22
N LEU A 28 7.69 -7.56 -29.16
CA LEU A 28 6.66 -7.39 -28.14
C LEU A 28 5.94 -6.03 -28.31
N PRO A 29 4.63 -5.99 -28.62
CA PRO A 29 3.88 -4.74 -28.70
C PRO A 29 3.66 -4.19 -27.29
N GLY A 30 4.35 -3.09 -26.98
CA GLY A 30 4.26 -2.43 -25.68
C GLY A 30 5.34 -2.93 -24.72
N GLY A 31 6.30 -2.06 -24.43
CA GLY A 31 7.40 -2.27 -23.48
C GLY A 31 6.90 -2.47 -22.05
N GLN A 32 6.31 -3.62 -21.77
CA GLN A 32 6.14 -4.09 -20.40
C GLN A 32 7.52 -4.51 -19.91
N PRO A 33 8.04 -3.88 -18.84
CA PRO A 33 9.37 -4.18 -18.33
C PRO A 33 9.43 -5.65 -17.87
N GLN A 34 10.14 -6.48 -18.64
CA GLN A 34 10.49 -7.83 -18.23
C GLN A 34 11.70 -7.73 -17.29
N GLY A 35 11.45 -7.61 -15.99
CA GLY A 35 12.51 -7.81 -15.00
C GLY A 35 12.42 -7.02 -13.70
N PHE A 36 11.65 -5.92 -13.63
CA PHE A 36 11.47 -5.14 -12.40
C PHE A 36 10.00 -4.78 -12.12
N GLY A 37 9.07 -5.59 -12.61
CA GLY A 37 7.69 -5.53 -12.16
C GLY A 37 7.61 -6.16 -10.78
N PHE A 38 7.55 -5.34 -9.73
CA PHE A 38 7.05 -5.79 -8.43
C PHE A 38 5.83 -6.68 -8.68
N ARG A 39 5.97 -7.99 -8.44
CA ARG A 39 4.84 -8.93 -8.43
C ARG A 39 3.96 -8.68 -7.18
N THR A 40 3.67 -7.43 -6.84
CA THR A 40 2.76 -7.07 -5.75
C THR A 40 1.31 -7.44 -6.08
N GLY A 41 1.02 -7.83 -7.33
CA GLY A 41 -0.32 -8.23 -7.78
C GLY A 41 -0.87 -9.55 -7.22
N VAL A 42 -0.05 -10.44 -6.66
CA VAL A 42 -0.48 -11.82 -6.32
C VAL A 42 -0.37 -12.16 -4.82
N ARG A 43 -1.01 -11.33 -3.98
CA ARG A 43 -1.57 -11.63 -2.62
C ARG A 43 -1.95 -10.34 -1.86
N SER A 44 -1.42 -9.19 -2.29
CA SER A 44 -1.67 -7.87 -1.69
C SER A 44 -3.14 -7.56 -1.49
N ALA A 45 -4.01 -7.84 -2.45
CA ALA A 45 -5.43 -7.52 -2.34
C ALA A 45 -6.12 -8.21 -1.14
N ARG A 46 -5.78 -9.47 -0.83
CA ARG A 46 -6.33 -10.18 0.33
C ARG A 46 -5.75 -9.65 1.65
N VAL A 47 -4.46 -9.30 1.66
CA VAL A 47 -3.81 -8.70 2.84
C VAL A 47 -4.38 -7.31 3.12
N ALA A 48 -4.56 -6.49 2.08
CA ALA A 48 -5.18 -5.18 2.18
C ALA A 48 -6.62 -5.29 2.67
N LEU A 49 -7.40 -6.25 2.15
CA LEU A 49 -8.75 -6.51 2.66
C LEU A 49 -8.73 -6.95 4.13
N GLY A 50 -7.83 -7.85 4.51
CA GLY A 50 -7.68 -8.31 5.89
C GLY A 50 -7.29 -7.18 6.84
N PHE A 51 -6.34 -6.34 6.45
CA PHE A 51 -5.95 -5.15 7.20
C PHE A 51 -7.11 -4.16 7.33
N ALA A 52 -7.87 -3.97 6.26
CA ALA A 52 -9.02 -3.08 6.23
C ALA A 52 -10.12 -3.56 7.21
N VAL A 53 -10.44 -4.86 7.21
CA VAL A 53 -11.38 -5.46 8.17
C VAL A 53 -10.85 -5.37 9.61
N TYR A 54 -9.56 -5.65 9.81
CA TYR A 54 -8.93 -5.55 11.13
C TYR A 54 -9.00 -4.12 11.69
N ALA A 55 -8.65 -3.12 10.87
CA ALA A 55 -8.69 -1.72 11.27
C ALA A 55 -10.13 -1.27 11.60
N LEU A 56 -11.12 -1.71 10.82
CA LEU A 56 -12.52 -1.44 11.08
C LEU A 56 -12.95 -2.06 12.43
N ALA A 57 -12.69 -3.35 12.64
CA ALA A 57 -13.05 -4.04 13.87
C ALA A 57 -12.36 -3.41 15.10
N LEU A 58 -11.07 -3.10 14.99
CA LEU A 58 -10.32 -2.46 16.07
C LEU A 58 -10.87 -1.07 16.39
N GLY A 59 -11.16 -0.26 15.37
CA GLY A 59 -11.78 1.06 15.52
C GLY A 59 -13.12 0.98 16.23
N THR A 60 -14.00 0.08 15.78
CA THR A 60 -15.31 -0.12 16.40
C THR A 60 -15.21 -0.54 17.87
N VAL A 61 -14.30 -1.45 18.22
CA VAL A 61 -14.07 -1.84 19.63
C VAL A 61 -13.60 -0.64 20.47
N LEU A 62 -12.70 0.19 19.92
CA LEU A 62 -12.21 1.38 20.59
C LEU A 62 -13.32 2.39 20.84
N VAL A 63 -14.21 2.60 19.87
CA VAL A 63 -15.36 3.49 19.96
C VAL A 63 -16.36 2.97 20.98
N LEU A 64 -16.69 1.68 20.98
CA LEU A 64 -17.57 1.09 22.00
C LEU A 64 -17.01 1.27 23.41
N THR A 65 -15.70 1.04 23.58
CA THR A 65 -15.02 1.22 24.87
C THR A 65 -15.04 2.69 25.30
N GLY A 66 -14.68 3.61 24.40
CA GLY A 66 -14.74 5.05 24.66
C GLY A 66 -16.16 5.54 24.96
N ALA A 67 -17.17 4.97 24.30
CA ALA A 67 -18.57 5.31 24.54
C ALA A 67 -19.00 4.91 25.95
N ALA A 68 -18.67 3.69 26.39
CA ALA A 68 -18.96 3.24 27.75
C ALA A 68 -18.31 4.17 28.81
N VAL A 69 -17.06 4.59 28.58
CA VAL A 69 -16.33 5.48 29.48
C VAL A 69 -16.89 6.92 29.46
N PHE A 70 -17.23 7.47 28.29
CA PHE A 70 -17.76 8.83 28.22
C PHE A 70 -19.18 8.95 28.72
N ILE A 71 -20.01 7.92 28.54
CA ILE A 71 -21.36 7.84 29.15
C ILE A 71 -21.23 7.83 30.67
N SER A 72 -20.33 7.03 31.24
CA SER A 72 -20.15 6.96 32.70
C SER A 72 -19.63 8.27 33.31
N GLN A 73 -18.92 9.08 32.52
CA GLN A 73 -18.40 10.39 32.93
C GLN A 73 -19.33 11.55 32.56
N GLY A 74 -20.48 11.30 31.94
CA GLY A 74 -21.44 12.34 31.52
C GLY A 74 -20.92 13.28 30.43
N ARG A 75 -19.86 12.90 29.68
CA ARG A 75 -19.20 13.76 28.69
C ARG A 75 -19.79 13.58 27.29
N TRP A 76 -21.01 14.05 27.13
CA TRP A 76 -21.80 13.94 25.89
C TRP A 76 -21.15 14.58 24.66
N LEU A 77 -20.41 15.69 24.85
CA LEU A 77 -19.77 16.40 23.73
C LEU A 77 -18.60 15.59 23.15
N LEU A 78 -17.78 14.98 24.01
CA LEU A 78 -16.70 14.08 23.58
C LEU A 78 -17.24 12.80 22.95
N LEU A 79 -18.35 12.28 23.49
CA LEU A 79 -19.06 11.14 22.91
C LEU A 79 -19.55 11.46 21.49
N GLY A 80 -20.20 12.61 21.30
CA GLY A 80 -20.66 13.07 20.00
C GLY A 80 -19.52 13.26 18.99
N LEU A 81 -18.41 13.87 19.42
CA LEU A 81 -17.22 14.03 18.58
C LEU A 81 -16.61 12.68 18.18
N MET A 82 -16.52 11.74 19.11
CA MET A 82 -16.00 10.39 18.84
C MET A 82 -16.88 9.63 17.85
N VAL A 83 -18.21 9.68 18.01
CA VAL A 83 -19.15 9.07 17.06
C VAL A 83 -19.04 9.73 15.69
N LEU A 84 -18.86 11.05 15.62
CA LEU A 84 -18.68 11.76 14.36
C LEU A 84 -17.41 11.30 13.63
N ILE A 85 -16.29 11.17 14.36
CA ILE A 85 -15.03 10.68 13.79
C ILE A 85 -15.18 9.26 13.26
N GLU A 86 -15.83 8.37 14.02
CA GLU A 86 -16.10 7.00 13.59
C GLU A 86 -16.98 6.96 12.33
N ALA A 87 -18.03 7.78 12.27
CA ALA A 87 -18.90 7.86 11.11
C ALA A 87 -18.14 8.32 9.85
N VAL A 88 -17.24 9.31 9.98
CA VAL A 88 -16.35 9.74 8.89
C VAL A 88 -15.41 8.61 8.48
N PHE A 89 -14.84 7.88 9.44
CA PHE A 89 -13.95 6.75 9.16
C PHE A 89 -14.66 5.64 8.38
N VAL A 90 -15.84 5.21 8.84
CA VAL A 90 -16.66 4.20 8.16
C VAL A 90 -17.11 4.67 6.77
N PHE A 91 -17.44 5.95 6.62
CA PHE A 91 -17.83 6.52 5.33
C PHE A 91 -16.67 6.53 4.33
N ALA A 92 -15.49 7.02 4.74
CA ALA A 92 -14.29 7.02 3.92
C ALA A 92 -13.89 5.60 3.52
N PHE A 93 -13.96 4.66 4.46
CA PHE A 93 -13.69 3.25 4.23
C PHE A 93 -14.66 2.64 3.21
N SER A 94 -15.97 2.90 3.36
CA SER A 94 -17.00 2.42 2.44
C SER A 94 -16.88 3.04 1.04
N TRP A 95 -16.39 4.27 0.95
CA TRP A 95 -16.10 4.95 -0.31
C TRP A 95 -14.90 4.31 -1.01
N LEU A 96 -13.80 4.06 -0.28
CA LEU A 96 -12.63 3.33 -0.76
C LEU A 96 -13.00 1.92 -1.25
N ALA A 97 -13.82 1.20 -0.49
CA ALA A 97 -14.29 -0.14 -0.87
C ALA A 97 -15.10 -0.11 -2.19
N ARG A 98 -15.99 0.87 -2.35
CA ARG A 98 -16.74 1.08 -3.60
C ARG A 98 -15.82 1.40 -4.77
N GLN A 99 -14.83 2.26 -4.57
CA GLN A 99 -13.86 2.62 -5.60
C GLN A 99 -13.02 1.40 -6.04
N ALA A 100 -12.64 0.54 -5.10
CA ALA A 100 -11.94 -0.72 -5.38
C ALA A 100 -12.82 -1.75 -6.11
N HIS A 101 -14.14 -1.71 -5.92
CA HIS A 101 -15.07 -2.57 -6.65
C HIS A 101 -15.26 -2.10 -8.10
N ASN A 102 -15.48 -0.81 -8.33
CA ASN A 102 -15.68 -0.25 -9.68
C ASN A 102 -14.45 -0.38 -10.59
N ARG A 103 -13.24 -0.48 -10.03
CA ARG A 103 -12.03 -0.76 -10.82
C ARG A 103 -11.99 -2.16 -11.42
N ARG A 104 -12.75 -3.11 -10.88
CA ARG A 104 -12.82 -4.50 -11.39
C ARG A 104 -13.80 -4.67 -12.54
N SER A 105 -14.70 -3.72 -12.79
CA SER A 105 -15.66 -3.79 -13.90
C SER A 105 -15.17 -3.15 -15.21
N THR A 106 -13.97 -2.54 -15.20
CA THR A 106 -13.36 -1.91 -16.38
C THR A 106 -12.13 -2.68 -16.90
N GLN A 107 -11.79 -3.82 -16.30
CA GLN A 107 -10.87 -4.83 -16.84
C GLN A 107 -11.68 -5.99 -17.41
#